data_AF-A0A2B7YWG0-F1
#
_entry.id   AF-A0A2B7YWG0-F1
#
_cell.length_a   1.000
_cell.length_b   1.000
_cell.length_c   1.000
_cell.angle_alpha   90.00
_cell.angle_beta   90.00
_cell.angle_gamma   90.00
#
_symmetry.space_group_name_H-M   'P 1'
#
loop_
_entity.id
_entity.type
_entity.pdbx_description
1 polymer ?
#
loop_
_entity_poly.entity_id
_entity_poly.type
_entity_poly.pdbx_seq_one_letter_code
_entity_poly.pdbx_strand_id
1 'polypeptide(L)'
;MADRLTPRSTVRLSIPWDWKLWYKHVLGEAANNKVSDFIDLNKPDLFTELEAPRAPQHPQETTIQTKLEYDMNIAEWKIEHAQYEKLNDGISRIRSLIWRTVDDSELVHVRSEVNDVKEIIRLLKDRLCPTIREYQSDIRTRYQILCRAPKGRGIEKWLNEWPLIEDDMKHANITGQFNLRIDFLNANLAINSGYAQAWALDVRRNEDTISFTNLVNDFKKHYREMGILK
;
A
#
# COMPACT_ATOMS: atom_id res chain seq x y z
N MET A 1 -27.91 9.31 18.96
CA MET A 1 -26.54 9.75 18.64
C MET A 1 -26.07 8.91 17.47
N ALA A 2 -26.02 9.49 16.27
CA ALA A 2 -25.53 8.80 15.08
C ALA A 2 -24.01 8.93 15.06
N ASP A 3 -23.33 7.80 15.22
CA ASP A 3 -21.88 7.71 15.09
C ASP A 3 -21.54 8.01 13.64
N ARG A 4 -20.94 9.19 13.40
CA ARG A 4 -20.40 9.54 12.08
C ARG A 4 -19.15 8.71 11.89
N LEU A 5 -19.33 7.48 11.39
CA LEU A 5 -18.25 6.72 10.77
C LEU A 5 -17.72 7.58 9.62
N THR A 6 -16.63 8.29 9.90
CA THR A 6 -15.80 8.87 8.86
C THR A 6 -15.48 7.73 7.88
N PRO A 7 -15.77 7.88 6.58
CA PRO A 7 -15.48 6.83 5.63
C PRO A 7 -13.98 6.58 5.69
N ARG A 8 -13.61 5.39 6.18
CA ARG A 8 -12.22 4.91 6.18
C ARG A 8 -11.76 5.01 4.73
N SER A 9 -10.84 5.93 4.43
CA SER A 9 -10.34 6.15 3.08
C SER A 9 -9.93 4.81 2.50
N THR A 10 -10.73 4.28 1.58
CA THR A 10 -10.48 2.96 1.00
C THR A 10 -9.36 3.17 0.01
N VAL A 11 -8.24 2.47 0.22
CA VAL A 11 -7.11 2.55 -0.70
C VAL A 11 -7.59 2.06 -2.06
N ARG A 12 -7.53 2.92 -3.08
CA ARG A 12 -7.99 2.64 -4.44
C ARG A 12 -6.79 2.51 -5.36
N LEU A 13 -6.82 1.57 -6.30
CA LEU A 13 -5.84 1.39 -7.37
C LEU A 13 -6.43 1.90 -8.68
N SER A 14 -6.05 3.10 -9.09
CA SER A 14 -6.51 3.70 -10.36
C SER A 14 -5.35 4.15 -11.24
N ILE A 15 -4.21 4.50 -10.63
CA ILE A 15 -3.01 4.94 -11.34
C ILE A 15 -1.79 4.19 -10.80
N PRO A 16 -0.66 4.17 -11.53
CA PRO A 16 0.51 3.40 -11.11
C PRO A 16 1.04 3.74 -9.71
N TRP A 17 0.88 4.99 -9.28
CA TRP A 17 1.34 5.48 -7.98
C TRP A 17 0.57 4.89 -6.79
N ASP A 18 -0.64 4.38 -7.03
CA ASP A 18 -1.45 3.73 -5.99
C ASP A 18 -0.93 2.32 -5.68
N TRP A 19 -0.20 1.70 -6.62
CA TRP A 19 0.20 0.29 -6.57
C TRP A 19 0.86 -0.09 -5.24
N LYS A 20 1.85 0.69 -4.78
CA LYS A 20 2.62 0.36 -3.56
C LYS A 20 1.73 0.32 -2.32
N LEU A 21 0.89 1.34 -2.13
CA LEU A 21 0.01 1.43 -0.97
C LEU A 21 -1.11 0.39 -1.05
N TRP A 22 -1.69 0.22 -2.24
CA TRP A 22 -2.75 -0.75 -2.49
C TRP A 22 -2.28 -2.19 -2.29
N TYR A 23 -1.13 -2.56 -2.85
CA TYR A 23 -0.60 -3.92 -2.70
C TYR A 23 -0.24 -4.22 -1.24
N LYS A 24 0.31 -3.22 -0.51
CA LYS A 24 0.52 -3.34 0.95
C LYS A 24 -0.80 -3.57 1.71
N HIS A 25 -1.87 -2.89 1.31
CA HIS A 25 -3.19 -3.09 1.91
C HIS A 25 -3.72 -4.50 1.63
N VAL A 26 -3.63 -4.98 0.39
CA VAL A 26 -4.01 -6.36 0.00
C VAL A 26 -3.23 -7.40 0.81
N LEU A 27 -1.91 -7.23 0.97
CA LEU A 27 -1.09 -8.14 1.80
C LEU A 27 -1.51 -8.14 3.27
N GLY A 28 -1.85 -6.97 3.82
CA GLY A 28 -2.38 -6.85 5.18
C GLY A 28 -3.70 -7.61 5.37
N GLU A 29 -4.62 -7.47 4.41
CA GLU A 29 -5.89 -8.22 4.45
C GLU A 29 -5.67 -9.72 4.25
N ALA A 30 -4.73 -10.12 3.39
CA ALA A 30 -4.36 -11.53 3.21
C ALA A 30 -3.78 -12.14 4.49
N ALA A 31 -2.97 -11.38 5.25
CA ALA A 31 -2.45 -11.81 6.54
C ALA A 31 -3.56 -11.97 7.58
N ASN A 32 -4.52 -11.05 7.62
CA ASN A 32 -5.70 -11.13 8.51
C ASN A 32 -6.55 -12.37 8.23
N ASN A 33 -6.64 -12.78 6.96
CA ASN A 33 -7.38 -13.99 6.55
C ASN A 33 -6.50 -15.25 6.52
N LYS A 34 -5.22 -15.17 6.93
CA LYS A 34 -4.24 -16.28 6.92
C LYS A 34 -4.04 -16.93 5.54
N VAL A 35 -4.11 -16.13 4.48
CA VAL A 35 -3.93 -16.59 3.09
C VAL A 35 -2.76 -15.90 2.38
N SER A 36 -1.85 -15.24 3.12
CA SER A 36 -0.73 -14.49 2.54
C SER A 36 0.12 -15.29 1.56
N ASP A 37 0.33 -16.59 1.80
CA ASP A 37 1.15 -17.43 0.93
C ASP A 37 0.54 -17.60 -0.48
N PHE A 38 -0.79 -17.54 -0.56
CA PHE A 38 -1.55 -17.62 -1.81
C PHE A 38 -1.66 -16.28 -2.55
N ILE A 39 -1.28 -15.17 -1.92
CA ILE A 39 -1.49 -13.82 -2.46
C ILE A 39 -0.18 -13.10 -2.74
N ASP A 40 0.86 -13.34 -1.93
CA ASP A 40 2.14 -12.67 -2.05
C ASP A 40 2.89 -13.10 -3.32
N LEU A 41 3.09 -12.15 -4.22
CA LEU A 41 3.82 -12.31 -5.47
C LEU A 41 5.30 -12.71 -5.29
N ASN A 42 5.88 -12.49 -4.10
CA ASN A 42 7.25 -12.90 -3.80
C ASN A 42 7.35 -14.36 -3.35
N LYS A 43 6.21 -15.03 -3.12
CA LYS A 43 6.15 -16.44 -2.73
C LYS A 43 5.86 -17.34 -3.93
N PRO A 44 6.23 -18.62 -3.88
CA PRO A 44 5.88 -19.59 -4.93
C PRO A 44 4.38 -19.66 -5.19
N ASP A 45 3.98 -20.12 -6.38
CA ASP A 45 2.57 -20.39 -6.68
C ASP A 45 2.08 -21.62 -5.93
N LEU A 46 1.16 -21.40 -4.98
CA LEU A 46 0.51 -22.46 -4.21
C LEU A 46 -0.94 -22.70 -4.64
N PHE A 47 -1.51 -21.81 -5.44
CA PHE A 47 -2.95 -21.83 -5.76
C PHE A 47 -3.32 -22.97 -6.70
N THR A 48 -2.39 -23.42 -7.54
CA THR A 48 -2.58 -24.56 -8.45
C THR A 48 -2.84 -25.88 -7.71
N GLU A 49 -2.65 -25.92 -6.39
CA GLU A 49 -2.67 -27.15 -5.57
C GLU A 49 -3.79 -27.20 -4.52
N LEU A 50 -4.63 -26.16 -4.38
CA LEU A 50 -5.70 -26.16 -3.38
C LEU A 50 -6.90 -27.00 -3.86
N GLU A 51 -6.74 -28.33 -3.89
CA GLU A 51 -7.83 -29.26 -4.16
C GLU A 51 -8.69 -29.50 -2.91
N ALA A 52 -9.99 -29.70 -3.12
CA ALA A 52 -10.88 -30.11 -2.04
C ALA A 52 -10.48 -31.52 -1.55
N PRO A 53 -10.39 -31.75 -0.23
CA PRO A 53 -10.04 -33.05 0.31
C PRO A 53 -11.10 -34.09 -0.08
N ARG A 54 -10.65 -35.28 -0.51
CA ARG A 54 -11.53 -36.33 -1.02
C ARG A 54 -12.26 -37.01 0.13
N ALA A 55 -13.58 -37.13 0.02
CA ALA A 55 -14.37 -37.84 1.00
C ALA A 55 -13.94 -39.32 1.09
N PRO A 56 -13.77 -39.88 2.31
CA PRO A 56 -13.52 -41.30 2.51
C PRO A 56 -14.64 -42.15 1.88
N GLN A 57 -14.26 -43.29 1.32
CA GLN A 57 -15.24 -44.24 0.78
C GLN A 57 -15.84 -45.08 1.90
N HIS A 58 -17.15 -45.35 1.80
CA HIS A 58 -17.81 -46.28 2.70
C HIS A 58 -17.19 -47.68 2.56
N PRO A 59 -16.87 -48.37 3.67
CA PRO A 59 -16.31 -49.71 3.62
C PRO A 59 -17.32 -50.70 3.06
N GLN A 60 -16.84 -51.61 2.20
CA GLN A 60 -17.68 -52.66 1.58
C GLN A 60 -17.97 -53.80 2.55
N GLU A 61 -17.05 -54.08 3.48
CA GLU A 61 -17.21 -55.05 4.55
C GLU A 61 -17.41 -54.33 5.88
N THR A 62 -18.44 -54.70 6.64
CA THR A 62 -18.75 -54.11 7.95
C THR A 62 -18.22 -54.97 9.08
N THR A 63 -16.91 -54.88 9.32
CA THR A 63 -16.28 -55.38 10.54
C THR A 63 -16.15 -54.24 11.57
N ILE A 64 -15.95 -54.57 12.86
CA ILE A 64 -15.72 -53.54 13.89
C ILE A 64 -14.50 -52.68 13.55
N GLN A 65 -13.45 -53.31 13.01
CA GLN A 65 -12.19 -52.66 12.63
C GLN A 65 -12.39 -51.69 11.44
N THR A 66 -13.03 -52.14 10.36
CA THR A 66 -13.29 -51.31 9.16
C THR A 66 -14.22 -50.13 9.47
N LYS A 67 -15.15 -50.30 10.40
CA LYS A 67 -15.98 -49.19 10.90
C LYS A 67 -15.16 -48.16 11.68
N LEU A 68 -14.28 -48.62 12.58
CA LEU A 68 -13.41 -47.73 13.36
C LEU A 68 -12.46 -46.92 12.46
N GLU A 69 -11.86 -47.57 11.46
CA GLU A 69 -11.00 -46.91 10.46
C GLU A 69 -11.76 -45.88 9.62
N TYR A 70 -12.97 -46.21 9.17
CA TYR A 70 -13.83 -45.26 8.46
C TYR A 70 -14.20 -44.05 9.33
N ASP A 71 -14.57 -44.27 10.59
CA ASP A 71 -14.92 -43.19 11.53
C ASP A 71 -13.72 -42.26 11.78
N MET A 72 -12.50 -42.80 11.87
CA MET A 72 -11.26 -42.01 11.96
C MET A 72 -10.99 -41.20 10.69
N ASN A 73 -11.08 -41.81 9.52
CA ASN A 73 -10.85 -41.15 8.24
C ASN A 73 -11.88 -40.03 7.98
N ILE A 74 -13.15 -40.23 8.37
CA ILE A 74 -14.19 -39.20 8.28
C ILE A 74 -13.90 -38.03 9.21
N ALA A 75 -13.38 -38.30 10.42
CA ALA A 75 -12.99 -37.23 11.34
C ALA A 75 -11.83 -36.39 10.79
N GLU A 76 -10.80 -37.03 10.23
CA GLU A 76 -9.67 -36.36 9.58
C GLU A 76 -10.13 -35.55 8.37
N TRP A 77 -10.91 -36.15 7.47
CA TRP A 77 -11.48 -35.45 6.30
C TRP A 77 -12.29 -34.21 6.70
N LYS A 78 -13.11 -34.29 7.76
CA LYS A 78 -13.88 -33.12 8.24
C LYS A 78 -12.96 -31.97 8.70
N ILE A 79 -11.84 -32.30 9.34
CA ILE A 79 -10.86 -31.29 9.78
C ILE A 79 -10.20 -30.65 8.56
N GLU A 80 -9.74 -31.44 7.60
CA GLU A 80 -9.12 -30.95 6.37
C GLU A 80 -10.11 -30.12 5.54
N HIS A 81 -11.36 -30.58 5.40
CA HIS A 81 -12.39 -29.87 4.65
C HIS A 81 -12.71 -28.52 5.28
N ALA A 82 -12.81 -28.45 6.60
CA ALA A 82 -13.02 -27.18 7.31
C ALA A 82 -11.85 -26.21 7.12
N GLN A 83 -10.60 -26.70 7.06
CA GLN A 83 -9.44 -25.88 6.75
C GLN A 83 -9.47 -25.38 5.31
N TYR A 84 -9.81 -26.26 4.36
CA TYR A 84 -9.99 -25.92 2.95
C TYR A 84 -11.05 -24.83 2.75
N GLU A 85 -12.24 -24.98 3.34
CA GLU A 85 -13.31 -23.97 3.25
C GLU A 85 -12.86 -22.62 3.82
N LYS A 86 -12.16 -22.63 4.96
CA LYS A 86 -11.65 -21.41 5.58
C LYS A 86 -10.62 -20.69 4.70
N LEU A 87 -9.74 -21.44 4.02
CA LEU A 87 -8.79 -20.87 3.06
C LEU A 87 -9.54 -20.25 1.88
N ASN A 88 -10.50 -20.99 1.30
CA ASN A 88 -11.29 -20.53 0.15
C ASN A 88 -12.13 -19.27 0.48
N ASP A 89 -12.68 -19.20 1.69
CA ASP A 89 -13.36 -18.01 2.21
C ASP A 89 -12.40 -16.82 2.30
N GLY A 90 -11.20 -17.04 2.85
CA GLY A 90 -10.16 -16.03 2.95
C GLY A 90 -9.76 -15.49 1.58
N ILE A 91 -9.50 -16.38 0.62
CA ILE A 91 -9.19 -16.02 -0.77
C ILE A 91 -10.33 -15.24 -1.41
N SER A 92 -11.57 -15.68 -1.24
CA SER A 92 -12.76 -15.03 -1.81
C SER A 92 -12.96 -13.62 -1.26
N ARG A 93 -12.61 -13.37 0.00
CA ARG A 93 -12.58 -12.02 0.58
C ARG A 93 -11.53 -11.14 -0.07
N ILE A 94 -10.32 -11.66 -0.32
CA ILE A 94 -9.28 -10.90 -1.05
C ILE A 94 -9.72 -10.61 -2.48
N ARG A 95 -10.33 -11.57 -3.16
CA ARG A 95 -10.93 -11.36 -4.48
C ARG A 95 -11.93 -10.20 -4.46
N SER A 96 -12.87 -10.22 -3.51
CA SER A 96 -13.86 -9.14 -3.35
C SER A 96 -13.21 -7.79 -3.05
N LEU A 97 -12.15 -7.77 -2.23
CA LEU A 97 -11.38 -6.55 -1.97
C LEU A 97 -10.81 -5.97 -3.25
N ILE A 98 -10.18 -6.77 -4.10
CA ILE A 98 -9.62 -6.32 -5.38
C ILE A 98 -10.72 -5.68 -6.23
N TRP A 99 -11.83 -6.40 -6.48
CA TRP A 99 -12.95 -5.88 -7.28
C TRP A 99 -13.57 -4.58 -6.74
N ARG A 100 -13.45 -4.30 -5.43
CA ARG A 100 -13.98 -3.07 -4.82
C ARG A 100 -12.98 -1.92 -4.79
N THR A 101 -11.70 -2.20 -4.95
CA THR A 101 -10.62 -1.23 -4.73
C THR A 101 -9.85 -0.90 -5.98
N VAL A 102 -9.93 -1.72 -7.03
CA VAL A 102 -9.38 -1.40 -8.35
C VAL A 102 -10.41 -0.62 -9.16
N ASP A 103 -9.95 0.38 -9.91
CA ASP A 103 -10.79 1.14 -10.81
C ASP A 103 -11.36 0.27 -11.95
N ASP A 104 -12.62 0.50 -12.32
CA ASP A 104 -13.30 -0.25 -13.38
C ASP A 104 -12.54 -0.18 -14.73
N SER A 105 -11.89 0.95 -15.00
CA SER A 105 -11.08 1.13 -16.21
C SER A 105 -9.83 0.25 -16.25
N GLU A 106 -9.34 -0.22 -15.11
CA GLU A 106 -8.22 -1.16 -15.04
C GLU A 106 -8.70 -2.62 -14.96
N LEU A 107 -9.85 -2.85 -14.31
CA LEU A 107 -10.46 -4.17 -14.21
C LEU A 107 -10.87 -4.76 -15.57
N VAL A 108 -11.23 -3.95 -16.55
CA VAL A 108 -11.55 -4.41 -17.92
C VAL A 108 -10.40 -5.17 -18.58
N HIS A 109 -9.17 -4.95 -18.13
CA HIS A 109 -7.97 -5.60 -18.64
C HIS A 109 -7.63 -6.92 -17.95
N VAL A 110 -8.34 -7.26 -16.86
CA VAL A 110 -8.29 -8.57 -16.21
C VAL A 110 -9.20 -9.50 -17.00
N ARG A 111 -8.67 -10.60 -17.54
CA ARG A 111 -9.46 -11.56 -18.31
C ARG A 111 -10.53 -12.20 -17.40
N SER A 112 -11.77 -12.29 -17.88
CA SER A 112 -12.91 -12.83 -17.12
C SER A 112 -12.75 -14.30 -16.70
N GLU A 113 -11.86 -15.04 -17.37
CA GLU A 113 -11.58 -16.45 -17.11
C GLU A 113 -10.60 -16.68 -15.95
N VAL A 114 -9.90 -15.63 -15.50
CA VAL A 114 -8.91 -15.73 -14.43
C VAL A 114 -9.60 -15.67 -13.07
N ASN A 115 -9.72 -16.84 -12.43
CA ASN A 115 -10.27 -16.96 -11.07
C ASN A 115 -9.20 -16.91 -9.96
N ASP A 116 -7.92 -17.16 -10.31
CA ASP A 116 -6.82 -17.11 -9.36
C ASP A 116 -6.49 -15.66 -8.99
N VAL A 117 -6.63 -15.35 -7.70
CA VAL A 117 -6.38 -14.02 -7.16
C VAL A 117 -4.94 -13.59 -7.38
N LYS A 118 -3.98 -14.51 -7.27
CA LYS A 118 -2.56 -14.18 -7.45
C LYS A 118 -2.26 -13.77 -8.89
N GLU A 119 -2.88 -14.45 -9.84
CA GLU A 119 -2.78 -14.10 -11.26
C GLU A 119 -3.43 -12.76 -11.58
N ILE A 120 -4.60 -12.45 -10.99
CA ILE A 120 -5.22 -11.12 -11.11
C ILE A 120 -4.24 -10.03 -10.63
N ILE A 121 -3.59 -10.25 -9.49
CA ILE A 121 -2.60 -9.30 -8.94
C ILE A 121 -1.38 -9.19 -9.86
N ARG A 122 -0.91 -10.27 -10.50
CA ARG A 122 0.18 -10.20 -11.50
C ARG A 122 -0.20 -9.33 -12.69
N LEU A 123 -1.38 -9.54 -13.26
CA LEU A 123 -1.87 -8.73 -14.39
C LEU A 123 -1.96 -7.24 -14.03
N LEU A 124 -2.46 -6.94 -12.82
CA LEU A 124 -2.50 -5.57 -12.32
C LEU A 124 -1.09 -5.03 -12.09
N LYS A 125 -0.16 -5.84 -11.57
CA LYS A 125 1.25 -5.45 -11.37
C LYS A 125 1.90 -5.06 -12.70
N ASP A 126 1.75 -5.88 -13.73
CA ASP A 126 2.42 -5.64 -15.00
C ASP A 126 1.94 -4.36 -15.70
N ARG A 127 0.71 -3.92 -15.39
CA ARG A 127 0.14 -2.67 -15.92
C ARG A 127 0.38 -1.46 -15.03
N LEU A 128 0.26 -1.63 -13.72
CA LEU A 128 0.15 -0.53 -12.76
C LEU A 128 1.32 -0.46 -11.78
N CYS A 129 2.20 -1.45 -11.72
CA CYS A 129 3.44 -1.28 -10.97
C CYS A 129 4.42 -0.45 -11.82
N PRO A 130 4.73 0.79 -11.42
CA PRO A 130 5.71 1.57 -12.16
C PRO A 130 7.06 0.87 -12.11
N THR A 131 7.80 0.94 -13.22
CA THR A 131 9.21 0.56 -13.21
C THR A 131 10.00 1.48 -12.27
N ILE A 132 11.17 1.03 -11.81
CA ILE A 132 12.06 1.86 -10.98
C ILE A 132 12.38 3.19 -11.68
N ARG A 133 12.56 3.17 -13.01
CA ARG A 133 12.85 4.38 -13.79
C ARG A 133 11.66 5.34 -13.82
N GLU A 134 10.45 4.85 -14.05
CA GLU A 134 9.23 5.66 -14.03
C GLU A 134 8.98 6.24 -12.64
N TYR A 135 9.16 5.44 -11.59
CA TYR A 135 9.04 5.88 -10.20
C TYR A 135 10.04 6.98 -9.86
N GLN A 136 11.31 6.83 -10.23
CA GLN A 136 12.29 7.88 -10.05
C GLN A 136 11.96 9.14 -10.88
N SER A 137 11.44 8.98 -12.10
CA SER A 137 11.05 10.12 -12.95
C SER A 137 9.89 10.92 -12.36
N ASP A 138 8.88 10.24 -11.82
CA ASP A 138 7.77 10.87 -11.12
C ASP A 138 8.21 11.62 -9.86
N ILE A 139 9.05 11.00 -9.02
CA ILE A 139 9.59 11.66 -7.83
C ILE A 139 10.32 12.94 -8.22
N ARG A 140 11.14 12.92 -9.28
CA ARG A 140 11.81 14.12 -9.80
C ARG A 140 10.80 15.19 -10.23
N THR A 141 9.73 14.79 -10.90
CA THR A 141 8.70 15.71 -11.37
C THR A 141 7.93 16.34 -10.21
N ARG A 142 7.44 15.54 -9.26
CA ARG A 142 6.77 16.04 -8.05
C ARG A 142 7.68 16.92 -7.21
N TYR A 143 8.95 16.54 -7.08
CA TYR A 143 9.95 17.34 -6.38
C TYR A 143 10.16 18.71 -7.04
N GLN A 144 10.33 18.77 -8.36
CA GLN A 144 10.47 20.04 -9.09
C GLN A 144 9.24 20.94 -8.93
N ILE A 145 8.04 20.35 -8.87
CA ILE A 145 6.80 21.09 -8.57
C ILE A 145 6.82 21.62 -7.14
N LEU A 146 7.28 20.83 -6.16
CA LEU A 146 7.38 21.24 -4.76
C LEU A 146 8.33 22.43 -4.54
N CYS A 147 9.44 22.49 -5.29
CA CYS A 147 10.38 23.61 -5.24
C CYS A 147 9.77 24.95 -5.69
N ARG A 148 8.57 24.94 -6.28
CA ARG A 148 7.83 26.16 -6.64
C ARG A 148 6.88 26.53 -5.50
N ALA A 149 6.75 27.83 -5.26
CA ALA A 149 5.80 28.36 -4.28
C ALA A 149 4.36 27.86 -4.57
N PRO A 150 3.54 27.59 -3.54
CA PRO A 150 2.20 27.01 -3.67
C PRO A 150 1.16 28.02 -4.20
N LYS A 151 1.35 28.56 -5.40
CA LYS A 151 0.45 29.55 -6.03
C LYS A 151 -0.96 28.96 -6.21
N GLY A 152 -1.91 29.35 -5.36
CA GLY A 152 -3.29 28.86 -5.36
C GLY A 152 -3.48 27.44 -4.83
N ARG A 153 -2.39 26.79 -4.43
CA ARG A 153 -2.35 25.47 -3.82
C ARG A 153 -2.47 25.65 -2.30
N GLY A 154 -3.31 24.86 -1.63
CA GLY A 154 -3.40 24.90 -0.17
C GLY A 154 -2.01 24.73 0.46
N ILE A 155 -1.53 25.76 1.17
CA ILE A 155 -0.17 25.81 1.73
C ILE A 155 0.07 24.67 2.73
N GLU A 156 -0.95 24.28 3.48
CA GLU A 156 -0.86 23.12 4.38
C GLU A 156 -0.57 21.83 3.63
N LYS A 157 -1.33 21.56 2.56
CA LYS A 157 -1.12 20.39 1.70
C LYS A 157 0.29 20.40 1.12
N TRP A 158 0.75 21.56 0.63
CA TRP A 158 2.12 21.72 0.13
C TRP A 158 3.18 21.39 1.19
N LEU A 159 3.04 21.91 2.42
CA LEU A 159 3.96 21.61 3.53
C LEU A 159 3.93 20.13 3.93
N ASN A 160 2.78 19.46 3.81
CA ASN A 160 2.65 18.03 4.10
C ASN A 160 3.31 17.14 3.04
N GLU A 161 3.48 17.62 1.80
CA GLU A 161 4.11 16.84 0.73
C GLU A 161 5.64 16.81 0.79
N TRP A 162 6.28 17.76 1.48
CA TRP A 162 7.74 17.80 1.61
C TRP A 162 8.34 16.59 2.35
N PRO A 163 7.84 16.18 3.53
CA PRO A 163 8.33 14.95 4.16
C PRO A 163 7.99 13.69 3.35
N LEU A 164 6.87 13.69 2.63
CA LEU A 164 6.47 12.57 1.78
C LEU A 164 7.44 12.37 0.62
N ILE A 165 7.87 13.45 -0.06
CA ILE A 165 8.82 13.34 -1.16
C ILE A 165 10.21 12.90 -0.67
N GLU A 166 10.62 13.29 0.55
CA GLU A 166 11.86 12.79 1.16
C GLU A 166 11.81 11.27 1.37
N ASP A 167 10.69 10.76 1.89
CA ASP A 167 10.48 9.33 2.08
C ASP A 167 10.47 8.58 0.73
N ASP A 168 9.78 9.11 -0.27
CA ASP A 168 9.76 8.52 -1.61
C ASP A 168 11.16 8.45 -2.23
N MET A 169 11.99 9.48 -2.06
CA MET A 169 13.38 9.50 -2.53
C MET A 169 14.25 8.44 -1.85
N LYS A 170 14.08 8.24 -0.53
CA LYS A 170 14.75 7.17 0.22
C LYS A 170 14.38 5.80 -0.33
N HIS A 171 13.10 5.56 -0.57
CA HIS A 171 12.61 4.31 -1.15
C HIS A 171 13.09 4.08 -2.59
N ALA A 172 13.24 5.14 -3.38
CA ALA A 172 13.71 5.05 -4.77
C ALA A 172 15.24 4.96 -4.89
N ASN A 173 15.97 5.01 -3.76
CA ASN A 173 17.43 5.06 -3.68
C ASN A 173 18.03 6.21 -4.53
N ILE A 174 17.40 7.38 -4.47
CA ILE A 174 17.87 8.61 -5.14
C ILE A 174 18.20 9.72 -4.13
N THR A 175 18.33 9.36 -2.86
CA THR A 175 18.80 10.26 -1.79
C THR A 175 20.14 10.87 -2.17
N GLY A 176 20.35 12.15 -1.84
CA GLY A 176 21.59 12.87 -2.13
C GLY A 176 21.68 13.46 -3.54
N GLN A 177 20.75 13.16 -4.44
CA GLN A 177 20.65 13.85 -5.74
C GLN A 177 20.11 15.29 -5.62
N PHE A 178 19.52 15.63 -4.48
CA PHE A 178 18.78 16.86 -4.24
C PHE A 178 19.14 17.48 -2.90
N ASN A 179 19.07 18.82 -2.80
CA ASN A 179 19.32 19.52 -1.54
C ASN A 179 18.00 19.96 -0.92
N LEU A 180 17.24 19.01 -0.36
CA LEU A 180 15.87 19.24 0.11
C LEU A 180 15.75 20.43 1.08
N ARG A 181 16.71 20.60 2.00
CA ARG A 181 16.69 21.71 2.96
C ARG A 181 16.79 23.06 2.25
N ILE A 182 17.77 23.21 1.37
CA ILE A 182 17.98 24.47 0.63
C ILE A 182 16.82 24.73 -0.32
N ASP A 183 16.35 23.71 -1.04
CA ASP A 183 15.25 23.86 -2.00
C ASP A 183 13.92 24.16 -1.31
N PHE A 184 13.66 23.57 -0.14
CA PHE A 184 12.51 23.93 0.71
C PHE A 184 12.58 25.40 1.16
N LEU A 185 13.73 25.85 1.66
CA LEU A 185 13.91 27.24 2.09
C LEU A 185 13.73 28.22 0.93
N ASN A 186 14.32 27.91 -0.23
CA ASN A 186 14.17 28.70 -1.45
C ASN A 186 12.70 28.81 -1.88
N ALA A 187 11.94 27.71 -1.81
CA ALA A 187 10.52 27.73 -2.14
C ALA A 187 9.70 28.59 -1.17
N ASN A 188 10.08 28.62 0.12
CA ASN A 188 9.44 29.44 1.15
C ASN A 188 9.81 30.94 1.08
N LEU A 189 10.88 31.33 0.36
CA LEU A 189 11.23 32.75 0.19
C LEU A 189 10.08 33.57 -0.42
N ALA A 190 9.29 32.95 -1.29
CA ALA A 190 8.13 33.59 -1.93
C ALA A 190 6.91 33.77 -0.99
N ILE A 191 6.93 33.14 0.19
CA ILE A 191 5.83 33.18 1.17
C ILE A 191 6.23 34.06 2.36
N ASN A 192 7.37 33.75 2.97
CA ASN A 192 7.93 34.51 4.08
C ASN A 192 9.46 34.54 3.95
N SER A 193 9.94 35.55 3.22
CA SER A 193 11.37 35.73 2.94
C SER A 193 12.22 35.89 4.20
N GLY A 194 11.74 36.66 5.19
CA GLY A 194 12.48 36.92 6.42
C GLY A 194 12.73 35.64 7.23
N TYR A 195 11.69 34.83 7.45
CA TYR A 195 11.83 33.57 8.19
C TYR A 195 12.66 32.54 7.43
N ALA A 196 12.48 32.45 6.11
CA ALA A 196 13.26 31.56 5.26
C ALA A 196 14.75 31.92 5.22
N GLN A 197 15.11 33.21 5.18
CA GLN A 197 16.50 33.66 5.23
C GLN A 197 17.16 33.38 6.58
N ALA A 198 16.45 33.60 7.69
CA ALA A 198 16.95 33.28 9.03
C ALA A 198 17.30 31.78 9.15
N TRP A 199 16.38 30.91 8.74
CA TRP A 199 16.63 29.47 8.72
C TRP A 199 17.73 29.05 7.73
N ALA A 200 17.88 29.73 6.60
CA ALA A 200 18.97 29.45 5.66
C ALA A 200 20.36 29.73 6.24
N LEU A 201 20.48 30.67 7.20
CA LEU A 201 21.72 30.89 7.94
C LEU A 201 21.97 29.79 8.98
N ASP A 202 20.93 29.39 9.70
CA ASP A 202 21.04 28.36 10.75
C ASP A 202 21.32 26.97 10.16
N VAL A 203 20.68 26.60 9.06
CA VAL A 203 20.95 25.33 8.35
C VAL A 203 22.39 25.27 7.86
N ARG A 204 22.97 26.38 7.38
CA ARG A 204 24.40 26.41 6.98
C ARG A 204 25.35 26.25 8.16
N ARG A 205 24.95 26.68 9.36
CA ARG A 205 25.78 26.58 10.58
C ARG A 205 25.67 25.20 11.25
N ASN A 206 24.54 24.53 11.07
CA ASN A 206 24.12 23.34 11.82
C ASN A 206 23.64 22.22 10.88
N GLU A 207 24.33 22.02 9.75
CA GLU A 207 23.85 21.21 8.61
C GLU A 207 23.45 19.77 9.00
N ASP A 208 24.19 19.15 9.92
CA ASP A 208 23.96 17.77 10.36
C ASP A 208 23.01 17.62 11.56
N THR A 209 22.64 18.72 12.23
CA THR A 209 21.84 18.67 13.46
C THR A 209 20.35 18.89 13.24
N ILE A 210 19.97 19.58 12.15
CA ILE A 210 18.57 19.90 11.87
C ILE A 210 17.97 18.84 10.94
N SER A 211 17.11 17.98 11.51
CA SER A 211 16.28 17.06 10.71
C SER A 211 15.36 17.84 9.76
N PHE A 212 15.24 17.38 8.51
CA PHE A 212 14.37 18.01 7.51
C PHE A 212 12.90 18.05 7.95
N THR A 213 12.41 16.98 8.57
CA THR A 213 11.05 16.93 9.12
C THR A 213 10.83 17.99 10.20
N ASN A 214 11.82 18.23 11.06
CA ASN A 214 11.73 19.26 12.09
C ASN A 214 11.66 20.66 11.46
N LEU A 215 12.52 20.92 10.47
CA LEU A 215 12.49 22.17 9.70
C LEU A 215 11.10 22.43 9.10
N VAL A 216 10.49 21.44 8.45
CA VAL A 216 9.14 21.58 7.88
C VAL A 216 8.10 21.86 8.98
N ASN A 217 8.21 21.19 10.14
CA ASN A 217 7.29 21.38 11.27
C ASN A 217 7.41 22.77 11.89
N ASP A 218 8.62 23.33 11.96
CA ASP A 218 8.84 24.69 12.46
C ASP A 218 8.22 25.74 11.53
N PHE A 219 8.27 25.53 10.22
CA PHE A 219 7.55 26.38 9.26
C PHE A 219 6.03 26.25 9.40
N LYS A 220 5.51 25.02 9.58
CA LYS A 220 4.08 24.82 9.86
C LYS A 220 3.64 25.55 11.13
N LYS A 221 4.44 25.48 12.20
CA LYS A 221 4.15 26.18 13.46
C LYS A 221 4.14 27.69 13.24
N HIS A 222 5.19 28.25 12.65
CA HIS A 222 5.30 29.68 12.36
C HIS A 222 4.14 30.18 11.48
N TYR A 223 3.73 29.42 10.47
CA TYR A 223 2.62 29.82 9.62
C TYR A 223 1.25 29.73 10.30
N ARG A 224 1.08 28.88 11.32
CA ARG A 224 -0.12 28.93 12.19
C ARG A 224 -0.10 30.17 13.08
N GLU A 225 1.04 30.50 13.67
CA GLU A 225 1.20 31.71 14.50
C GLU A 225 0.93 32.99 13.70
N MET A 226 1.28 33.01 12.42
CA MET A 226 1.01 34.10 11.48
C MET A 226 -0.43 34.11 10.91
N GLY A 227 -1.26 33.11 11.23
CA GLY A 227 -2.62 32.96 10.68
C GLY A 227 -2.67 32.61 9.18
N ILE A 228 -1.55 32.19 8.59
CA ILE A 228 -1.45 31.73 7.19
C ILE A 228 -2.04 30.31 7.07
N LEU A 229 -1.75 29.47 8.08
CA LEU A 229 -2.40 28.18 8.29
C LEU A 229 -3.53 28.36 9.31
N LYS A 230 -4.66 27.71 9.05
CA LYS A 230 -5.79 27.65 9.98
C LYS A 230 -5.68 26.45 10.91
#